data_AF-X1B032-F1
#
_entry.id   AF-X1B032-F1
#
_cell.length_a   1.000
_cell.length_b   1.000
_cell.length_c   1.000
_cell.angle_alpha   90.00
_cell.angle_beta   90.00
_cell.angle_gamma   90.00
#
_symmetry.space_group_name_H-M   'P 1'
#
loop_
_entity.id
_entity.type
_entity.pdbx_description
1 polymer ?
#
loop_
_entity_poly.entity_id
_entity_poly.type
_entity_poly.pdbx_seq_one_letter_code
_entity_poly.pdbx_strand_id
1 'polypeptide(L)' 'DRVAIIDFGKLVGLGSPKELMEEHDSKNLEDVFLKITGRKILEGI' A
#
# COMPACT_ATOMS: atom_id res chain seq x y z
N ASP A 1 -14.18 -3.90 -5.76
CA ASP A 1 -12.94 -4.59 -5.36
C ASP A 1 -12.24 -3.87 -4.22
N ARG A 2 -11.64 -4.62 -3.29
CA ARG A 2 -10.87 -4.09 -2.16
C ARG A 2 -9.47 -4.69 -2.19
N VAL A 3 -8.50 -3.94 -1.68
CA VAL A 3 -7.09 -4.31 -1.60
C VAL A 3 -6.64 -4.21 -0.15
N ALA A 4 -5.84 -5.19 0.26
CA ALA A 4 -5.15 -5.22 1.54
C ALA A 4 -3.66 -4.96 1.31
N ILE A 5 -3.07 -4.14 2.18
CA ILE A 5 -1.63 -3.95 2.28
C ILE A 5 -1.15 -4.73 3.49
N ILE A 6 -0.23 -5.68 3.25
CA ILE A 6 0.35 -6.54 4.28
C ILE A 6 1.85 -6.27 4.36
N ASP A 7 2.35 -6.02 5.57
CA ASP A 7 3.77 -5.86 5.87
C ASP A 7 4.18 -6.85 6.98
N PHE A 8 5.16 -7.71 6.71
CA PHE A 8 5.60 -8.80 7.61
C PHE A 8 4.45 -9.62 8.23
N GLY A 9 3.44 -9.95 7.42
CA GLY A 9 2.28 -10.73 7.87
C GLY A 9 1.28 -9.94 8.71
N LYS A 10 1.45 -8.62 8.84
CA LYS A 10 0.49 -7.72 9.50
C LYS A 10 -0.29 -6.93 8.47
N LEU A 11 -1.60 -6.84 8.65
CA LEU A 11 -2.45 -5.96 7.85
C LEU A 11 -2.19 -4.51 8.26
N VAL A 12 -1.71 -3.69 7.34
CA VAL A 12 -1.36 -2.27 7.57
C VAL A 12 -2.24 -1.31 6.78
N GLY A 13 -3.05 -1.81 5.85
CA GLY A 13 -4.06 -1.02 5.14
C GLY A 13 -5.12 -1.91 4.50
N LEU A 14 -6.38 -1.45 4.46
CA LEU A 14 -7.48 -2.18 3.82
C LEU A 14 -8.54 -1.22 3.31
N GLY A 15 -8.75 -1.17 2.00
CA GLY A 15 -9.70 -0.25 1.39
C GLY A 15 -9.87 -0.52 -0.10
N SER A 16 -10.66 0.29 -0.78
CA SER A 16 -10.56 0.36 -2.23
C SER A 16 -9.22 1.02 -2.63
N PRO A 17 -8.70 0.76 -3.84
CA PRO A 17 -7.48 1.41 -4.29
C PRO A 17 -7.55 2.93 -4.23
N LYS A 18 -8.70 3.52 -4.57
CA LYS A 18 -8.92 4.97 -4.53
C LYS A 18 -8.83 5.52 -3.11
N GLU A 19 -9.52 4.90 -2.17
CA GLU A 19 -9.49 5.31 -0.76
C GLU A 19 -8.05 5.33 -0.21
N LEU A 20 -7.30 4.26 -0.47
CA LEU A 20 -5.91 4.14 -0.02
C LEU A 20 -5.00 5.20 -0.67
N MET A 21 -5.23 5.54 -1.94
CA MET A 21 -4.49 6.60 -2.62
C MET A 21 -4.84 7.99 -2.11
N GLU A 22 -6.12 8.26 -1.84
CA GLU A 22 -6.61 9.54 -1.31
C GLU A 22 -6.15 9.79 0.12
N GLU A 23 -6.26 8.79 1.01
CA GLU A 23 -5.85 8.89 2.42
C GLU A 23 -4.35 9.18 2.56
N HIS A 24 -3.54 8.63 1.65
CA HIS A 24 -2.10 8.78 1.70
C HIS A 24 -1.55 9.81 0.71
N ASP A 25 -2.38 10.58 0.00
CA ASP A 25 -1.96 11.55 -1.03
C ASP A 25 -0.92 10.96 -2.01
N SER A 26 -1.28 9.82 -2.58
CA SER A 26 -0.39 8.97 -3.40
C SER A 26 -0.95 8.79 -4.80
N LYS A 27 -0.06 8.68 -5.78
CA LYS A 27 -0.45 8.57 -7.20
C LYS A 27 -0.83 7.15 -7.61
N ASN A 28 -0.34 6.16 -6.86
CA ASN A 28 -0.57 4.74 -7.11
C ASN A 28 -0.42 3.96 -5.79
N LEU A 29 -0.75 2.67 -5.80
CA LEU A 29 -0.67 1.81 -4.61
C LEU A 29 0.76 1.51 -4.15
N GLU A 30 1.75 1.58 -5.04
CA GLU A 30 3.16 1.42 -4.66
C GLU A 30 3.64 2.60 -3.81
N ASP A 31 3.27 3.83 -4.17
CA ASP A 31 3.50 5.03 -3.36
C ASP A 31 2.80 4.93 -2.01
N VAL A 32 1.58 4.39 -1.97
CA VAL A 32 0.89 4.10 -0.69
C VAL A 32 1.69 3.10 0.14
N PHE A 33 2.12 1.99 -0.46
CA PHE A 33 2.94 0.98 0.22
C PHE A 33 4.24 1.57 0.78
N LEU A 34 4.94 2.38 -0.02
CA LEU A 34 6.16 3.09 0.37
C LEU A 34 5.92 4.02 1.55
N LYS A 35 4.83 4.81 1.53
CA LYS A 35 4.49 5.74 2.61
C LYS A 35 4.13 5.02 3.91
N ILE A 36 3.43 3.88 3.83
CA ILE A 36 3.02 3.11 5.00
C ILE A 36 4.20 2.34 5.60
N THR A 37 4.97 1.65 4.78
CA THR A 37 6.01 0.71 5.24
C THR A 37 7.41 1.33 5.33
N GLY A 38 7.64 2.45 4.64
CA GLY A 38 8.96 3.06 4.48
C GLY A 38 9.93 2.24 3.61
N ARG A 39 9.45 1.21 2.89
CA ARG A 39 10.27 0.25 2.17
C ARG A 39 9.81 0.12 0.72
N LYS A 40 10.77 -0.05 -0.18
CA LYS A 40 10.47 -0.39 -1.58
C LYS A 40 9.96 -1.82 -1.68
N ILE A 41 8.97 -2.01 -2.54
CA ILE A 41 8.57 -3.35 -2.97
C ILE A 41 9.78 -3.93 -3.72
N LEU A 42 10.29 -5.06 -3.22
CA LEU A 42 11.30 -5.83 -3.95
C LEU A 42 10.51 -6.78 -4.85
N GLU A 43 10.45 -6.48 -6.14
CA GLU A 43 10.04 -7.49 -7.12
C GLU A 43 11.12 -8.57 -7.14
N GLY A 44 10.73 -9.81 -6.80
CA GLY A 44 11.64 -10.95 -6.82
C GLY A 44 12.17 -11.17 -8.24
N ILE A 45 13.49 -11.16 -8.37
CA ILE A 45 14.26 -11.62 -9.55
C ILE A 45 14.08 -13.11 -9.80
#